data_AF-K1TFH2-F1
#
_entry.id   AF-K1TFH2-F1
#
_cell.length_a   1.000
_cell.length_b   1.000
_cell.length_c   1.000
_cell.angle_alpha   90.00
_cell.angle_beta   90.00
_cell.angle_gamma   90.00
#
_symmetry.space_group_name_H-M   'P 1'
#
loop_
_entity.id
_entity.type
_entity.pdbx_description
1 polymer ?
#
loop_
_entity_poly.entity_id
_entity_poly.type
_entity_poly.pdbx_seq_one_letter_code
_entity_poly.pdbx_strand_id
1 'polypeptide(L)'
;YPAAVRIGMSRKEFLRSTIRDLQVRIREYEKSKRDEIETQVKLIEYQSWLSGLYVKSAVVSALSDKAKYPDKPITEKTKKPQIEEKTDVPKRSEAELKQEERYYELLIKKANANIAEIGNKKGGQDE
;
A
#
# COMPACT_ATOMS: atom_id res chain seq x y z
N TYR A 1 16.90 2.88 -30.90
CA TYR A 1 17.30 2.19 -29.66
C TYR A 1 17.37 3.07 -28.38
N PRO A 2 17.50 4.42 -28.40
CA PRO A 2 17.54 5.23 -27.16
C PRO A 2 16.33 5.05 -26.22
N ALA A 3 15.15 4.75 -26.76
CA ALA A 3 13.95 4.47 -25.97
C ALA A 3 14.03 3.13 -25.20
N ALA A 4 14.67 2.12 -25.78
CA ALA A 4 14.85 0.81 -25.14
C ALA A 4 15.83 0.89 -23.96
N VAL A 5 16.85 1.74 -24.04
CA VAL A 5 17.77 2.00 -22.92
C VAL A 5 17.03 2.65 -21.74
N ARG A 6 16.11 3.58 -22.01
CA ARG A 6 15.31 4.26 -20.96
C ARG A 6 14.43 3.31 -20.16
N ILE A 7 13.93 2.25 -20.79
CA ILE A 7 13.15 1.20 -20.12
C ILE A 7 14.05 0.10 -19.51
N GLY A 8 15.37 0.30 -19.46
CA GLY A 8 16.32 -0.66 -18.88
C GLY A 8 16.62 -1.90 -19.74
N MET A 9 16.27 -1.89 -21.03
CA MET A 9 16.46 -3.03 -21.93
C MET A 9 17.77 -2.93 -22.69
N SER A 10 18.53 -4.02 -22.79
CA SER A 10 19.79 -4.10 -23.56
C SER A 10 19.56 -4.23 -25.07
N ARG A 11 20.60 -3.94 -25.88
CA ARG A 11 20.46 -3.91 -27.36
C ARG A 11 20.14 -5.29 -27.91
N LYS A 12 20.74 -6.32 -27.29
CA LYS A 12 20.52 -7.72 -27.65
C LYS A 12 19.08 -8.15 -27.37
N GLU A 13 18.53 -7.76 -26.21
CA GLU A 13 17.14 -8.06 -25.86
C GLU A 13 16.16 -7.35 -26.78
N PHE A 14 16.39 -6.06 -27.06
CA PHE A 14 15.51 -5.28 -27.95
C PHE A 14 15.40 -5.88 -29.34
N LEU A 15 16.52 -6.28 -29.95
CA LEU A 15 16.54 -6.86 -31.30
C LEU A 15 15.92 -8.27 -31.36
N ARG A 16 15.81 -8.95 -30.21
CA ARG A 16 15.20 -10.28 -30.09
C ARG A 16 13.76 -10.25 -29.57
N SER A 17 13.26 -9.08 -29.19
CA SER A 17 11.92 -8.91 -28.63
C SER A 17 10.87 -8.81 -29.73
N THR A 18 9.68 -9.35 -29.48
CA THR A 18 8.53 -9.10 -30.36
C THR A 18 7.91 -7.73 -30.05
N ILE A 19 7.11 -7.21 -30.97
CA ILE A 19 6.37 -5.94 -30.76
C ILE A 19 5.49 -6.02 -29.50
N ARG A 20 4.89 -7.19 -29.23
CA ARG A 20 4.05 -7.40 -28.04
C ARG A 20 4.86 -7.31 -26.75
N ASP A 21 6.05 -7.92 -26.72
CA ASP A 21 6.95 -7.86 -25.55
C ASP A 21 7.39 -6.42 -25.25
N LEU A 22 7.67 -5.65 -26.31
CA LEU A 22 8.01 -4.23 -26.18
C LEU A 22 6.84 -3.43 -25.61
N GLN A 23 5.61 -3.68 -26.08
CA GLN A 23 4.42 -2.99 -25.59
C GLN A 23 4.13 -3.26 -24.11
N VAL A 24 4.30 -4.50 -23.65
CA VAL A 24 4.12 -4.86 -22.24
C VAL A 24 5.13 -4.09 -21.38
N ARG A 25 6.41 -4.10 -21.74
CA ARG A 25 7.45 -3.40 -20.98
C ARG A 25 7.28 -1.88 -20.97
N ILE A 26 6.86 -1.29 -22.10
CA ILE A 26 6.55 0.15 -22.16
C ILE A 26 5.44 0.49 -21.16
N ARG A 27 4.36 -0.31 -21.14
CA ARG A 27 3.23 -0.12 -20.22
C ARG A 27 3.65 -0.23 -18.75
N GLU A 28 4.47 -1.23 -18.43
CA GLU A 28 4.98 -1.43 -17.07
C GLU A 28 5.90 -0.28 -16.64
N TYR A 29 6.79 0.16 -17.52
CA TYR A 29 7.65 1.31 -17.26
C TYR A 29 6.85 2.60 -17.01
N GLU A 30 5.83 2.87 -17.83
CA GLU A 30 4.93 4.02 -17.63
C GLU A 30 4.14 3.93 -16.33
N LYS A 31 3.72 2.73 -15.93
CA LYS A 31 3.06 2.51 -14.64
C LYS A 31 4.02 2.81 -13.49
N SER A 32 5.21 2.22 -13.49
CA SER A 32 6.24 2.48 -12.46
C SER A 32 6.58 3.96 -12.34
N LYS A 33 6.70 4.66 -13.48
CA LYS A 33 7.00 6.10 -13.48
C LYS A 33 5.85 6.94 -12.93
N ARG A 34 4.59 6.56 -13.20
CA ARG A 34 3.43 7.21 -12.59
C ARG A 34 3.39 7.00 -11.08
N ASP A 35 3.64 5.77 -10.63
CA ASP A 35 3.67 5.45 -9.20
C ASP A 35 4.77 6.25 -8.48
N GLU A 36 5.97 6.35 -9.07
CA GLU A 36 7.05 7.21 -8.58
C GLU A 36 6.61 8.68 -8.46
N ILE A 37 6.01 9.24 -9.52
CA ILE A 37 5.51 10.63 -9.50
C ILE A 37 4.45 10.83 -8.42
N GLU A 38 3.49 9.91 -8.31
CA GLU A 38 2.43 9.98 -7.30
C GLU A 38 2.99 9.99 -5.88
N THR A 39 3.99 9.15 -5.59
CA THR A 39 4.65 9.16 -4.28
C THR A 39 5.35 10.48 -4.00
N GLN A 40 6.03 11.06 -4.99
CA GLN A 40 6.69 12.37 -4.85
C GLN A 40 5.67 13.49 -4.60
N VAL A 41 4.55 13.48 -5.32
CA VAL A 41 3.46 14.46 -5.12
C VAL A 41 2.93 14.38 -3.69
N LYS A 42 2.64 13.18 -3.18
CA LYS A 42 2.18 12.98 -1.79
C LYS A 42 3.18 13.52 -0.77
N LEU A 43 4.48 13.28 -0.98
CA LEU A 43 5.53 13.81 -0.12
C LEU A 43 5.58 15.34 -0.14
N ILE A 44 5.48 15.95 -1.33
CA ILE A 44 5.49 17.41 -1.50
C ILE A 44 4.26 18.05 -0.86
N GLU A 45 3.09 17.46 -1.03
CA GLU A 45 1.84 17.91 -0.39
C GLU A 45 1.98 17.90 1.14
N TYR A 46 2.50 16.80 1.69
CA TYR A 46 2.74 16.68 3.13
C TYR A 46 3.75 17.72 3.64
N GLN A 47 4.87 17.91 2.93
CA GLN A 47 5.86 18.93 3.28
C GLN A 47 5.29 20.35 3.21
N SER A 48 4.46 20.64 2.20
CA SER A 48 3.79 21.93 2.04
C SER A 48 2.81 22.18 3.18
N TRP A 49 2.05 21.15 3.59
CA TRP A 49 1.15 21.22 4.74
C TRP A 49 1.89 21.48 6.05
N LEU A 50 2.98 20.75 6.32
CA LEU A 50 3.82 20.98 7.50
C LEU A 50 4.41 22.39 7.51
N SER A 51 4.96 22.84 6.38
CA SER A 51 5.51 24.19 6.22
C SER A 51 4.45 25.26 6.54
N GLY A 52 3.25 25.14 5.96
CA GLY A 52 2.14 26.05 6.24
C GLY A 52 1.74 26.07 7.72
N LEU A 53 1.78 24.92 8.39
CA LEU A 53 1.50 24.82 9.82
C LEU A 53 2.56 25.55 10.67
N TYR A 54 3.84 25.35 10.38
CA TYR A 54 4.91 26.07 11.07
C TYR A 54 4.84 27.59 10.84
N VAL A 55 4.58 28.02 9.60
CA VAL A 55 4.41 29.45 9.29
C VAL A 55 3.26 30.04 10.10
N LYS A 56 2.10 29.35 10.15
CA LYS A 56 0.97 29.76 10.98
C LYS A 56 1.36 29.86 12.45
N SER A 57 2.04 28.86 13.00
CA SER A 57 2.51 28.88 14.38
C SER A 57 3.47 30.03 14.67
N ALA A 58 4.39 30.34 13.75
CA ALA A 58 5.32 31.47 13.87
C ALA A 58 4.59 32.81 13.94
N VAL A 59 3.65 33.03 13.03
CA VAL A 59 2.84 34.27 12.99
C VAL A 59 2.05 34.42 14.28
N VAL A 60 1.39 33.36 14.74
CA VAL A 60 0.58 33.42 15.96
C VAL A 60 1.44 33.66 17.19
N SER A 61 2.62 33.04 17.30
CA SER A 61 3.53 33.29 18.43
C SER A 61 4.14 34.70 18.43
N ALA A 62 4.31 35.30 17.25
CA ALA A 62 4.81 36.67 17.15
C ALA A 62 3.75 37.71 17.52
N LEU A 63 2.47 37.40 17.32
CA LEU A 63 1.35 38.33 17.55
C LEU A 63 0.63 38.13 18.90
N SER A 64 0.89 37.03 19.62
CA SER A 64 0.19 36.69 20.86
C SER A 64 1.11 36.01 21.86
N ASP A 65 1.25 36.62 23.05
CA ASP A 65 2.03 36.05 24.16
C ASP A 65 1.46 34.73 24.71
N LYS A 66 0.20 34.40 24.36
CA LYS A 66 -0.47 33.17 24.81
C LYS A 66 -0.03 31.94 24.01
N ALA A 67 0.51 32.12 22.81
CA ALA A 67 0.86 31.03 21.91
C ALA A 67 2.37 31.00 21.69
N LYS A 68 2.98 29.82 21.78
CA LYS A 68 4.42 29.63 21.58
C LYS A 68 4.68 28.85 20.30
N TYR A 69 5.80 29.16 19.66
CA TYR A 69 6.31 28.34 18.56
C TYR A 69 6.70 26.94 19.09
N PRO A 70 6.52 25.86 18.31
CA PRO A 70 6.89 24.53 18.77
C PRO A 70 8.41 24.40 18.98
N ASP A 71 8.83 24.02 20.20
CA ASP A 71 10.24 23.72 20.51
C ASP A 71 10.73 22.39 19.90
N LYS A 72 9.79 21.50 19.56
CA LYS A 72 10.05 20.18 18.97
C LYS A 72 9.32 20.05 17.64
N PRO A 73 9.82 19.23 16.71
CA PRO A 73 9.14 18.97 15.46
C PRO A 73 7.70 18.51 15.69
N ILE A 74 6.76 19.07 14.93
CA ILE A 74 5.37 18.64 14.88
C ILE A 74 5.35 17.25 14.25
N THR A 75 5.40 16.24 15.10
CA THR A 75 5.13 14.86 14.70
C THR A 75 3.64 14.63 14.76
N GLU A 76 3.09 13.88 13.81
CA GLU A 76 1.83 13.18 14.05
C GLU A 76 2.04 12.34 15.31
N LYS A 77 1.47 12.80 16.43
CA LYS A 77 1.35 11.93 17.58
C LYS A 77 0.54 10.76 17.05
N THR A 78 1.18 9.62 16.85
CA THR A 78 0.51 8.33 16.91
C THR A 78 -0.03 8.25 18.33
N LYS A 79 -1.15 8.94 18.58
CA LYS A 79 -2.14 8.43 19.48
C LYS A 79 -2.47 7.09 18.85
N LYS A 80 -1.77 6.03 19.27
CA LYS A 80 -2.30 4.69 19.15
C LYS A 80 -3.77 4.85 19.53
N PRO A 81 -4.74 4.47 18.69
CA PRO A 81 -6.09 4.37 19.20
C PRO A 81 -5.95 3.52 20.46
N GLN A 82 -6.23 4.13 21.61
CA GLN A 82 -6.52 3.35 22.79
C GLN A 82 -7.80 2.63 22.38
N ILE A 83 -7.62 1.46 21.77
CA ILE A 83 -8.67 0.47 21.71
C ILE A 83 -8.85 0.17 23.19
N GLU A 84 -9.77 0.88 23.82
CA GLU A 84 -10.41 0.39 25.02
C GLU A 84 -10.99 -0.96 24.61
N GLU A 85 -10.22 -2.00 24.91
CA GLU A 85 -10.65 -3.37 24.79
C GLU A 85 -11.87 -3.47 25.70
N LYS A 86 -13.06 -3.35 25.11
CA LYS A 86 -14.31 -3.60 25.83
C LYS A 86 -14.24 -5.06 26.25
N THR A 87 -13.89 -5.28 27.51
CA THR A 87 -13.74 -6.59 28.17
C THR A 87 -15.06 -7.33 28.37
N ASP A 88 -16.07 -7.07 27.54
CA ASP A 88 -17.41 -7.67 27.60
C ASP A 88 -17.61 -8.79 26.57
N VAL A 89 -16.51 -9.39 26.10
CA VAL A 89 -16.59 -10.65 25.35
C VAL A 89 -16.67 -11.79 26.37
N PRO A 90 -17.70 -12.65 26.33
CA PRO A 90 -17.77 -13.82 27.20
C PRO A 90 -16.50 -14.64 27.00
N LYS A 91 -15.78 -14.97 28.09
CA LYS A 91 -14.64 -15.89 28.04
C LYS A 91 -15.13 -17.27 27.58
N ARG A 92 -15.09 -17.52 26.27
CA ARG A 92 -15.30 -18.85 25.69
C ARG A 92 -14.22 -19.79 26.22
N SER A 93 -14.58 -21.04 26.48
CA SER A 93 -13.62 -22.03 26.95
C SER A 93 -12.57 -22.31 25.86
N GLU A 94 -11.36 -22.71 26.24
CA GLU A 94 -10.28 -23.01 25.28
C GLU A 94 -10.68 -24.10 24.26
N ALA A 95 -11.57 -25.01 24.66
CA ALA A 95 -12.10 -26.06 23.79
C ALA A 95 -13.03 -25.52 22.70
N GLU A 96 -13.89 -24.54 23.03
CA GLU A 96 -14.79 -23.90 22.07
C GLU A 96 -14.01 -23.06 21.05
N LEU A 97 -13.00 -22.31 21.51
CA LEU A 97 -12.08 -21.56 20.66
C LEU A 97 -11.37 -22.48 19.66
N LYS A 98 -10.84 -23.60 20.13
CA LYS A 98 -10.14 -24.58 19.29
C LYS A 98 -11.06 -25.28 18.29
N GLN A 99 -12.33 -25.47 18.64
CA GLN A 99 -13.34 -26.00 17.73
C GLN A 99 -13.69 -24.99 16.63
N GLU A 100 -13.80 -23.71 16.99
CA GLU A 100 -14.09 -22.62 16.08
C GLU A 100 -12.93 -22.38 15.10
N GLU A 101 -11.69 -22.41 15.58
CA GLU A 101 -10.48 -22.37 14.74
C GLU A 101 -10.46 -23.50 13.71
N ARG A 102 -10.71 -24.76 14.14
CA ARG A 102 -10.79 -25.91 13.22
C ARG A 102 -11.91 -25.76 12.19
N TYR A 103 -13.03 -25.16 12.58
CA TYR A 103 -14.14 -24.91 11.66
C TYR A 103 -13.74 -23.88 10.59
N TYR A 104 -13.08 -22.78 10.96
CA TYR A 104 -12.58 -21.80 10.00
C TYR A 104 -11.51 -22.37 9.07
N GLU A 105 -10.58 -23.18 9.58
CA GLU A 105 -9.60 -23.88 8.74
C GLU A 105 -10.26 -24.76 7.68
N LEU A 106 -11.35 -25.47 8.04
CA LEU A 106 -12.09 -26.31 7.10
C LEU A 106 -12.76 -25.47 6.01
N LEU A 107 -13.36 -24.32 6.36
CA LEU A 107 -13.95 -23.41 5.40
C LEU A 107 -12.91 -22.86 4.41
N ILE A 108 -11.73 -22.49 4.91
CA ILE A 108 -10.61 -22.01 4.08
C ILE A 108 -10.15 -23.12 3.13
N LYS A 109 -9.97 -24.35 3.64
CA LYS A 109 -9.58 -25.50 2.80
C LYS A 109 -10.61 -25.79 1.72
N LYS A 110 -11.91 -25.73 2.05
CA LYS A 110 -13.00 -25.92 1.08
C LYS A 110 -13.02 -24.81 0.03
N ALA A 111 -12.84 -23.55 0.43
CA ALA A 111 -12.75 -22.43 -0.51
C ALA A 111 -11.55 -22.60 -1.46
N ASN A 112 -10.39 -23.00 -0.95
CA ASN A 112 -9.19 -23.24 -1.75
C ASN A 112 -9.37 -24.43 -2.73
N ALA A 113 -10.04 -25.50 -2.30
CA ALA A 113 -10.37 -26.62 -3.18
C ALA A 113 -11.31 -26.20 -4.31
N ASN A 114 -12.35 -25.41 -4.01
CA ASN A 114 -13.26 -24.87 -5.02
C ASN A 114 -12.53 -23.97 -6.03
N ILE A 115 -11.60 -23.13 -5.55
CA ILE A 115 -10.76 -22.28 -6.41
C ILE A 115 -9.90 -23.15 -7.34
N ALA A 116 -9.30 -24.23 -6.83
CA ALA A 116 -8.50 -25.16 -7.62
C ALA A 116 -9.33 -25.87 -8.70
N GLU A 117 -10.54 -26.32 -8.39
CA GLU A 117 -11.45 -26.93 -9.37
C GLU A 117 -11.89 -25.94 -10.47
N ILE A 118 -12.16 -24.68 -10.11
CA ILE A 118 -12.48 -23.63 -11.08
C ILE A 118 -11.28 -23.33 -11.99
N GLY A 119 -10.06 -23.36 -11.44
CA GLY A 119 -8.82 -23.21 -12.21
C GLY A 119 -8.62 -24.34 -13.24
N ASN A 120 -8.85 -25.60 -12.83
CA ASN A 120 -8.72 -26.75 -13.73
C ASN A 120 -9.79 -26.79 -14.84
N LYS A 121 -11.03 -26.35 -14.56
CA LYS A 121 -12.10 -26.27 -15.59
C LYS A 121 -11.82 -25.21 -16.67
N LYS A 122 -11.15 -24.11 -16.31
CA LYS A 122 -10.74 -23.08 -17.28
C LYS A 122 -9.54 -23.52 -18.12
N GLY A 123 -8.64 -24.36 -17.58
CA GLY A 123 -7.51 -24.90 -18.32
C GLY A 123 -7.87 -25.99 -19.34
N GLY A 124 -8.97 -26.72 -19.15
CA GLY A 124 -9.42 -27.78 -20.07
C GLY A 124 -10.38 -27.35 -21.18
N GLN A 125 -10.72 -26.05 -21.29
CA GLN A 125 -11.49 -25.50 -22.41
C GLN A 125 -10.59 -24.84 -23.47
N ASP A 126 -9.30 -24.68 -23.18
CA ASP A 126 -8.30 -24.09 -24.07
C ASP A 126 -7.38 -25.17 -24.73
N GLU A 127 -7.74 -26.46 -24.65
CA GLU A 127 -7.15 -27.58 -25.42
C GLU A 127 -8.06 -28.06 -26.56
#